data_AF-A0A947NMG5-F1
#
_entry.id   AF-A0A947NMG5-F1
#
_cell.length_a   1.000
_cell.length_b   1.000
_cell.length_c   1.000
_cell.angle_alpha   90.00
_cell.angle_beta   90.00
_cell.angle_gamma   90.00
#
_symmetry.space_group_name_H-M   'P 1'
#
loop_
_entity.id
_entity.type
_entity.pdbx_description
1 polymer ?
#
loop_
_entity_poly.entity_id
_entity_poly.type
_entity_poly.pdbx_seq_one_letter_code
_entity_poly.pdbx_strand_id
1 'polypeptide(L)'
;LFAKKIPFNVGEYMLNIRSSPWHLTFMALILVFGSSILGKIIFHKGTPLRGGMPSGHSAIAFAIWTIIAFFSNNSIVIALAFLMAFLIARHRVKDAVHTVWEVIVGAILGILLTTVVFQIFH
;
A
#
# COMPACT_ATOMS: atom_id res chain seq x y z
N LEU A 1 38.21 31.57 6.54
CA LEU A 1 38.04 31.20 5.11
C LEU A 1 37.67 29.72 4.88
N PHE A 2 37.24 28.95 5.91
CA PHE A 2 37.02 27.49 5.79
C PHE A 2 35.60 26.99 6.13
N ALA A 3 34.64 27.88 6.46
CA ALA A 3 33.26 27.48 6.79
C ALA A 3 32.29 27.51 5.59
N LYS A 4 32.74 27.98 4.42
CA LYS A 4 31.87 28.24 3.24
C LYS A 4 31.83 27.07 2.24
N LYS A 5 32.17 25.85 2.66
CA LYS A 5 32.34 24.68 1.77
C LYS A 5 31.62 23.41 2.23
N ILE A 6 30.55 23.55 3.01
CA ILE A 6 29.64 22.43 3.29
C ILE A 6 28.30 22.75 2.63
N PRO A 7 27.95 22.11 1.49
CA PRO A 7 26.67 22.31 0.82
C PRO A 7 25.58 21.45 1.49
N PHE A 8 25.51 21.44 2.82
CA PHE A 8 24.44 20.76 3.56
C PHE A 8 23.45 21.80 4.05
N ASN A 9 22.57 22.23 3.14
CA ASN A 9 21.42 23.03 3.49
C ASN A 9 20.27 22.07 3.84
N VAL A 10 20.17 21.69 5.12
CA VAL A 10 19.20 20.69 5.62
C VAL A 10 17.76 21.08 5.25
N GLY A 11 17.47 22.39 5.17
CA GLY A 11 16.18 22.93 4.75
C GLY A 11 15.84 22.63 3.28
N GLU A 12 16.84 22.61 2.39
CA GLU A 12 16.64 22.35 0.96
C GLU A 12 16.35 20.87 0.69
N TYR A 13 16.99 19.96 1.44
CA TYR A 13 16.67 18.53 1.41
C TYR A 13 15.30 18.23 2.03
N MET A 14 14.92 18.90 3.13
CA MET A 14 13.59 18.75 3.73
C MET A 14 12.48 19.21 2.77
N LEU A 15 12.72 20.26 1.98
CA LEU A 15 11.80 20.72 0.94
C LEU A 15 11.75 19.77 -0.27
N ASN A 16 12.88 19.18 -0.68
CA ASN A 16 12.95 18.19 -1.76
C ASN A 16 12.35 16.82 -1.39
N ILE A 17 12.41 16.43 -0.11
CA ILE A 17 11.73 15.22 0.40
C ILE A 17 10.20 15.42 0.35
N ARG A 18 9.73 16.64 0.67
CA ARG A 18 8.30 17.00 0.63
C ARG A 18 7.69 16.99 -0.77
N SER A 19 8.47 17.17 -1.83
CA SER A 19 7.99 17.25 -3.21
C SER A 19 8.22 15.96 -4.02
N SER A 20 8.80 14.91 -3.41
CA SER A 20 9.16 13.69 -4.14
C SER A 20 8.14 12.56 -3.95
N PRO A 21 7.51 12.01 -5.02
CA PRO A 21 6.46 10.96 -4.97
C PRO A 21 6.69 9.77 -4.03
N TRP A 22 7.95 9.48 -3.70
CA TRP A 22 8.36 8.36 -2.87
C TRP A 22 7.81 8.45 -1.44
N HIS A 23 7.72 9.63 -0.83
CA HIS A 23 7.26 9.75 0.56
C HIS A 23 5.79 9.32 0.70
N LEU A 24 4.93 9.69 -0.26
CA LEU A 24 3.51 9.29 -0.30
C LEU A 24 3.35 7.79 -0.47
N THR A 25 4.14 7.20 -1.38
CA THR A 25 4.17 5.76 -1.64
C THR A 25 4.53 4.97 -0.37
N PHE A 26 5.60 5.35 0.31
CA PHE A 26 6.03 4.69 1.55
C PHE A 26 5.01 4.86 2.67
N MET A 27 4.45 6.06 2.83
CA MET A 27 3.45 6.35 3.84
C MET A 27 2.19 5.50 3.64
N ALA A 28 1.68 5.42 2.40
CA ALA A 28 0.52 4.59 2.07
C ALA A 28 0.77 3.11 2.36
N LEU A 29 1.93 2.57 1.96
CA LEU A 29 2.26 1.16 2.20
C LEU A 29 2.39 0.83 3.69
N ILE A 30 3.04 1.68 4.49
CA ILE A 30 3.16 1.49 5.95
C ILE A 30 1.77 1.53 6.59
N LEU A 31 0.92 2.49 6.20
CA LEU A 31 -0.43 2.61 6.74
C LEU A 31 -1.31 1.43 6.38
N VAL A 32 -1.28 0.95 5.13
CA VAL A 32 -2.03 -0.22 4.69
C VAL A 32 -1.53 -1.48 5.41
N PHE A 33 -0.21 -1.65 5.53
CA PHE A 33 0.38 -2.77 6.24
C PHE A 33 -0.05 -2.79 7.71
N GLY A 34 0.13 -1.68 8.43
CA GLY A 34 -0.28 -1.53 9.82
C GLY A 34 -1.78 -1.75 10.02
N SER A 35 -2.62 -1.15 9.18
CA SER A 35 -4.08 -1.30 9.24
C SER A 35 -4.53 -2.74 8.98
N SER A 36 -3.86 -3.44 8.05
CA SER A 36 -4.17 -4.84 7.77
C SER A 36 -3.84 -5.77 8.94
N ILE A 37 -2.82 -5.44 9.74
CA ILE A 37 -2.45 -6.17 10.95
C ILE A 37 -3.44 -5.86 12.07
N LEU A 38 -3.76 -4.58 12.28
CA LEU A 38 -4.74 -4.14 13.28
C LEU A 38 -6.13 -4.78 13.02
N GLY A 39 -6.55 -4.86 11.76
CA GLY A 39 -7.78 -5.55 11.38
C GLY A 39 -7.80 -7.00 11.87
N LYS A 40 -6.71 -7.75 11.70
CA LYS A 40 -6.61 -9.14 12.17
C LYS A 40 -6.77 -9.26 13.69
N ILE A 41 -6.26 -8.29 14.45
CA ILE A 41 -6.36 -8.26 15.92
C ILE A 41 -7.81 -8.01 16.35
N ILE A 42 -8.52 -7.11 15.68
CA ILE A 42 -9.90 -6.72 16.04
C ILE A 42 -10.90 -7.85 15.73
N PHE A 43 -10.78 -8.50 14.58
CA PHE A 43 -11.76 -9.48 14.13
C PHE A 43 -11.66 -10.85 14.82
N HIS A 44 -10.62 -11.09 15.65
CA HIS A 44 -10.42 -12.28 16.49
C HIS A 44 -10.70 -13.64 15.79
N LYS A 45 -10.63 -13.69 14.45
CA LYS A 45 -10.86 -14.89 13.65
C LYS A 45 -9.57 -15.28 12.95
N GLY A 46 -9.09 -16.49 13.24
CA GLY A 46 -7.98 -17.14 12.54
C GLY A 46 -6.73 -17.36 13.40
N THR A 47 -5.94 -18.36 13.02
CA THR A 47 -4.62 -18.60 13.62
C THR A 47 -3.57 -17.70 12.95
N PRO A 48 -2.53 -17.22 13.66
CA PRO A 48 -1.57 -16.23 13.13
C PRO A 48 -0.89 -16.62 11.80
N LEU A 49 -0.89 -17.92 11.46
CA LEU A 49 -0.23 -18.52 10.31
C LEU A 49 -1.19 -19.19 9.30
N ARG A 50 -2.49 -19.32 9.60
CA ARG A 50 -3.52 -19.84 8.67
C ARG A 50 -4.82 -19.06 8.85
N GLY A 51 -4.99 -18.05 8.00
CA GLY A 51 -6.24 -17.31 7.81
C GLY A 51 -6.53 -16.24 8.85
N GLY A 52 -7.46 -15.36 8.47
CA GLY A 52 -7.96 -14.26 9.30
C GLY A 52 -8.38 -13.04 8.50
N MET A 53 -9.33 -12.29 9.05
CA MET A 53 -9.94 -11.13 8.39
C MET A 53 -9.25 -9.83 8.84
N PRO A 54 -8.84 -8.92 7.94
CA PRO A 54 -8.84 -8.99 6.47
C PRO A 54 -7.55 -9.61 5.89
N SER A 55 -7.57 -9.98 4.60
CA SER A 55 -6.36 -10.49 3.92
C SER A 55 -5.35 -9.37 3.67
N GLY A 56 -4.25 -9.37 4.43
CA GLY A 56 -3.17 -8.40 4.28
C GLY A 56 -2.45 -8.47 2.92
N HIS A 57 -2.29 -9.68 2.34
CA HIS A 57 -1.70 -9.82 1.01
C HIS A 57 -2.56 -9.17 -0.07
N SER A 58 -3.89 -9.30 0.02
CA SER A 58 -4.81 -8.61 -0.86
C SER A 58 -4.77 -7.10 -0.63
N ALA A 59 -4.75 -6.64 0.63
CA ALA A 59 -4.65 -5.21 0.94
C ALA A 59 -3.40 -4.56 0.35
N ILE A 60 -2.23 -5.18 0.52
CA ILE A 60 -0.97 -4.65 -0.03
C ILE A 60 -0.97 -4.68 -1.55
N ALA A 61 -1.40 -5.78 -2.17
CA ALA A 61 -1.41 -5.92 -3.62
C ALA A 61 -2.30 -4.88 -4.30
N PHE A 62 -3.48 -4.63 -3.74
CA PHE A 62 -4.38 -3.60 -4.25
C PHE A 62 -3.92 -2.18 -3.93
N ALA A 63 -3.26 -1.94 -2.79
CA ALA A 63 -2.62 -0.66 -2.51
C ALA A 63 -1.52 -0.33 -3.53
N ILE A 64 -0.65 -1.29 -3.86
CA ILE A 64 0.38 -1.12 -4.89
C ILE A 64 -0.24 -0.80 -6.25
N TRP A 65 -1.30 -1.52 -6.64
CA TRP A 65 -2.02 -1.22 -7.87
C TRP A 65 -2.59 0.21 -7.86
N THR A 66 -3.20 0.65 -6.76
CA THR A 66 -3.71 2.02 -6.62
C THR A 66 -2.61 3.08 -6.71
N ILE A 67 -1.44 2.84 -6.11
CA ILE A 67 -0.26 3.72 -6.26
C ILE A 67 0.17 3.82 -7.73
N ILE A 68 0.25 2.68 -8.42
CA ILE A 68 0.59 2.65 -9.85
C ILE A 68 -0.46 3.39 -10.67
N ALA A 69 -1.75 3.27 -10.32
CA ALA A 69 -2.83 3.99 -10.99
C ALA A 69 -2.74 5.51 -10.81
N PHE A 70 -2.26 6.00 -9.66
CA PHE A 70 -2.08 7.43 -9.43
C PHE A 70 -0.86 8.01 -10.17
N PHE A 71 0.23 7.26 -10.33
CA PHE A 71 1.46 7.77 -10.95
C PHE A 71 1.61 7.45 -12.44
N SER A 72 0.92 6.43 -12.94
CA SER A 72 1.07 5.99 -14.33
C SER A 72 0.06 6.66 -15.26
N ASN A 73 0.55 7.22 -16.36
CA ASN A 73 -0.29 7.68 -17.48
C ASN A 73 -0.60 6.57 -18.50
N ASN A 74 -0.04 5.36 -18.32
CA ASN A 74 -0.20 4.26 -19.26
C ASN A 74 -1.21 3.23 -18.74
N SER A 75 -2.40 3.20 -19.35
CA SER A 75 -3.48 2.29 -18.99
C SER A 75 -3.09 0.81 -19.06
N ILE A 76 -2.14 0.42 -19.91
CA ILE A 76 -1.65 -0.97 -20.00
C ILE A 76 -0.89 -1.34 -18.72
N VAL A 77 -0.05 -0.44 -18.20
CA VAL A 77 0.71 -0.68 -16.96
C VAL A 77 -0.26 -0.82 -15.78
N ILE A 78 -1.28 0.04 -15.72
CA ILE A 78 -2.34 -0.03 -14.69
C ILE A 78 -3.10 -1.36 -14.78
N ALA A 79 -3.47 -1.80 -15.99
CA ALA A 79 -4.19 -3.05 -16.20
C ALA A 79 -3.34 -4.28 -15.85
N LEU A 80 -2.05 -4.29 -16.19
CA LEU A 80 -1.13 -5.38 -15.84
C LEU A 80 -0.89 -5.44 -14.32
N ALA A 81 -0.74 -4.29 -13.66
CA ALA A 81 -0.66 -4.22 -12.20
C ALA A 81 -1.95 -4.70 -11.53
N PHE A 82 -3.11 -4.37 -12.09
CA PHE A 82 -4.41 -4.89 -11.63
C PHE A 82 -4.46 -6.41 -11.77
N LEU A 83 -4.05 -6.95 -12.92
CA LEU A 83 -4.01 -8.39 -13.17
C LEU A 83 -3.13 -9.10 -12.13
N MET A 84 -1.96 -8.54 -11.82
CA MET A 84 -1.08 -9.06 -10.77
C MET A 84 -1.75 -9.04 -9.39
N ALA A 85 -2.38 -7.92 -9.01
CA ALA A 85 -3.10 -7.82 -7.75
C ALA A 85 -4.25 -8.83 -7.65
N PHE A 86 -4.98 -9.02 -8.75
CA PHE A 86 -6.05 -10.02 -8.87
C PHE A 86 -5.52 -11.46 -8.75
N LEU A 87 -4.40 -11.78 -9.40
CA LEU A 87 -3.78 -13.12 -9.31
C LEU A 87 -3.31 -13.43 -7.88
N ILE A 88 -2.70 -12.45 -7.19
CA ILE A 88 -2.31 -12.58 -5.78
C ILE A 88 -3.54 -12.85 -4.91
N ALA A 89 -4.62 -12.09 -5.11
CA ALA A 89 -5.88 -12.28 -4.40
C ALA A 89 -6.51 -13.66 -4.65
N ARG A 90 -6.52 -14.12 -5.91
CA ARG A 90 -7.01 -15.45 -6.30
C ARG A 90 -6.21 -16.58 -5.67
N HIS A 91 -4.89 -16.44 -5.59
CA HIS A 91 -4.01 -17.43 -4.96
C HIS A 91 -4.37 -17.62 -3.47
N ARG A 92 -4.72 -16.53 -2.77
CA ARG A 92 -5.11 -16.60 -1.34
C ARG A 92 -6.44 -17.31 -1.09
N VAL A 93 -7.37 -17.25 -2.03
CA VAL A 93 -8.61 -18.05 -1.98
C VAL A 93 -8.31 -19.51 -2.32
N LYS A 94 -7.49 -19.75 -3.35
CA LYS A 94 -7.17 -21.10 -3.85
C LYS A 94 -6.37 -21.95 -2.84
N ASP A 95 -5.51 -21.32 -2.04
CA ASP A 95 -4.75 -21.98 -0.97
C ASP A 95 -5.64 -22.38 0.24
N ALA A 96 -6.96 -22.10 0.21
CA ALA A 96 -7.90 -22.28 1.32
C ALA A 96 -7.48 -21.58 2.63
N VAL A 97 -6.58 -20.59 2.54
CA VAL A 97 -6.11 -19.80 3.70
C VAL A 97 -7.09 -18.68 4.02
N HIS A 98 -7.76 -18.10 3.02
CA HIS A 98 -8.71 -17.01 3.19
C HIS A 98 -10.02 -17.26 2.45
N THR A 99 -11.12 -16.75 3.01
CA THR A 99 -12.42 -16.72 2.29
C THR A 99 -12.42 -15.62 1.22
N VAL A 100 -13.30 -15.75 0.22
CA VAL A 100 -13.49 -14.71 -0.82
C VAL A 100 -13.80 -13.35 -0.18
N TRP A 101 -14.57 -13.33 0.91
CA TRP A 101 -14.92 -12.11 1.65
C TRP A 101 -13.71 -11.45 2.31
N GLU A 102 -12.81 -12.22 2.91
CA GLU A 102 -11.59 -11.66 3.54
C GLU A 102 -10.66 -11.02 2.51
N VAL A 103 -10.60 -11.59 1.32
CA VAL A 103 -9.82 -11.08 0.19
C VAL A 103 -10.43 -9.79 -0.36
N ILE A 104 -11.76 -9.74 -0.53
CA ILE A 104 -12.48 -8.54 -0.99
C ILE A 104 -12.32 -7.40 0.01
N VAL A 105 -12.52 -7.65 1.31
CA VAL A 105 -12.36 -6.62 2.35
C VAL A 105 -10.92 -6.13 2.43
N GLY A 106 -9.93 -7.03 2.29
CA GLY A 106 -8.53 -6.65 2.17
C GLY A 106 -8.28 -5.74 0.97
N ALA A 107 -8.76 -6.12 -0.21
CA ALA A 107 -8.61 -5.32 -1.43
C ALA A 107 -9.21 -3.91 -1.29
N ILE A 108 -10.44 -3.82 -0.78
CA ILE A 108 -11.13 -2.55 -0.54
C ILE A 108 -10.35 -1.68 0.45
N LEU A 109 -9.86 -2.26 1.55
CA LEU A 109 -9.03 -1.53 2.52
C LEU A 109 -7.75 -0.98 1.89
N GLY A 110 -7.08 -1.79 1.07
CA GLY A 110 -5.87 -1.38 0.35
C GLY A 110 -6.12 -0.18 -0.58
N ILE A 111 -7.20 -0.22 -1.37
CA ILE A 111 -7.59 0.86 -2.27
C ILE A 111 -7.94 2.12 -1.47
N LEU A 112 -8.87 2.01 -0.50
CA LEU A 112 -9.39 3.16 0.22
C LEU A 112 -8.31 3.90 1.01
N LEU A 113 -7.49 3.18 1.78
CA LEU A 113 -6.43 3.81 2.57
C LEU A 113 -5.39 4.49 1.68
N THR A 114 -5.02 3.85 0.57
CA THR A 114 -4.09 4.44 -0.40
C THR A 114 -4.68 5.69 -1.05
N THR A 115 -5.93 5.64 -1.51
CA THR A 115 -6.63 6.79 -2.08
C THR A 115 -6.74 7.94 -1.08
N VAL A 116 -7.08 7.68 0.19
CA VAL A 116 -7.17 8.71 1.23
C VAL A 116 -5.82 9.37 1.48
N VAL A 117 -4.74 8.58 1.57
CA VAL A 117 -3.39 9.13 1.74
C VAL A 117 -3.03 10.05 0.56
N PHE A 118 -3.30 9.60 -0.66
CA PHE A 118 -3.01 10.41 -1.84
C PHE A 118 -3.89 11.65 -1.91
N GLN A 119 -5.16 11.60 -1.54
CA GLN A 119 -6.04 12.78 -1.55
C GLN A 119 -5.68 13.83 -0.50
N ILE A 120 -5.16 13.42 0.67
CA ILE A 120 -4.82 14.36 1.75
C ILE A 120 -3.46 15.02 1.52
N PHE A 121 -2.51 14.29 0.92
CA PHE A 121 -1.11 14.70 0.85
C PHE A 121 -0.59 15.00 -0.56
N HIS A 122 -1.36 14.70 -1.62
CA HIS A 122 -1.06 15.11 -2.99
C HIS A 122 -1.73 16.44 -3.33
#